data_AF-A0A6B3F1Z0-F1
#
_entry.id   AF-A0A6B3F1Z0-F1
#
_cell.length_a   1.000
_cell.length_b   1.000
_cell.length_c   1.000
_cell.angle_alpha   90.00
_cell.angle_beta   90.00
_cell.angle_gamma   90.00
#
_symmetry.space_group_name_H-M   'P 1'
#
loop_
_entity.id
_entity.type
_entity.pdbx_description
1 polymer ?
#
loop_
_entity_poly.entity_id
_entity_poly.type
_entity_poly.pdbx_seq_one_letter_code
_entity_poly.pdbx_strand_id
1 'polypeptide(L)' 'RRVAMAVDALDDLLQRAFREDPRGDDWVLAEAARMMALYLTTPPKAENPSENPSEEPTA' A
#
# COMPACT_ATOMS: atom_id res chain seq x y z
N ARG A 1 -11.96 0.18 2.12
CA ARG A 1 -11.30 -0.18 3.40
C ARG A 1 -9.78 -0.18 3.32
N ARG A 2 -9.14 -0.77 2.29
CA ARG A 2 -7.67 -0.74 2.11
C ARG A 2 -7.08 0.67 1.93
N VAL A 3 -7.76 1.56 1.22
CA VAL A 3 -7.29 2.95 0.99
C VAL A 3 -7.19 3.73 2.31
N ALA A 4 -8.20 3.61 3.18
CA ALA A 4 -8.19 4.28 4.48
C ALA A 4 -7.00 3.85 5.34
N MET A 5 -6.71 2.55 5.43
CA MET A 5 -5.56 2.05 6.20
C MET A 5 -4.21 2.52 5.64
N ALA A 6 -4.10 2.70 4.32
CA ALA A 6 -2.88 3.22 3.70
C ALA A 6 -2.70 4.72 3.96
N VAL A 7 -3.80 5.48 3.97
CA VAL A 7 -3.80 6.91 4.32
C VAL A 7 -3.43 7.09 5.80
N ASP A 8 -4.01 6.30 6.71
CA ASP A 8 -3.72 6.36 8.15
C ASP A 8 -2.24 6.04 8.44
N ALA A 9 -1.69 5.00 7.78
CA ALA A 9 -0.28 4.63 7.94
C ALA A 9 0.68 5.70 7.39
N LEU A 10 0.29 6.44 6.34
CA LEU A 10 1.07 7.55 5.81
C LEU A 10 1.02 8.75 6.76
N ASP A 11 -0.15 9.06 7.32
CA ASP A 11 -0.33 10.17 8.25
C ASP A 11 0.52 9.99 9.51
N ASP A 12 0.52 8.78 10.09
CA ASP A 12 1.38 8.44 11.24
C ASP A 12 2.88 8.60 10.94
N LEU A 13 3.31 8.21 9.74
CA LEU A 13 4.71 8.30 9.30
C LEU A 13 5.14 9.76 9.13
N LEU A 14 4.30 10.58 8.50
CA LEU A 14 4.55 12.01 8.32
C LEU A 14 4.53 12.75 9.66
N GLN A 15 3.56 12.48 10.52
CA GLN A 15 3.49 13.08 11.85
C GLN A 15 4.76 12.80 12.67
N ARG A 16 5.31 11.57 12.62
CA ARG A 16 6.58 11.25 13.29
C ARG A 16 7.76 11.99 12.69
N ALA A 17 7.85 12.05 11.36
CA ALA A 17 8.93 12.73 10.65
C ALA A 17 9.03 14.22 11.00
N PHE A 18 7.88 14.90 11.06
CA PHE A 18 7.81 16.33 11.36
C PHE A 18 7.80 16.66 12.86
N ARG A 19 7.61 15.67 13.73
CA ARG A 19 7.65 15.85 15.19
C ARG A 19 9.06 16.05 15.72
N GLU A 20 10.05 15.37 15.15
CA GLU A 20 11.45 15.46 15.57
C GLU A 20 12.21 16.59 14.87
N ASP A 21 11.93 16.83 13.59
CA ASP A 21 12.43 18.00 12.85
C ASP A 21 11.27 18.67 12.09
N PRO A 22 10.92 19.93 12.38
CA PRO A 22 9.86 20.65 11.68
C PRO A 22 10.18 20.91 10.19
N ARG A 23 11.42 20.72 9.73
CA ARG A 23 11.76 20.73 8.31
C ARG A 23 11.34 19.43 7.61
N GLY A 24 11.11 18.38 8.39
CA GLY A 24 10.92 17.01 7.92
C GLY A 24 12.23 16.41 7.43
N ASP A 25 12.44 15.13 7.70
CA ASP A 25 13.52 14.41 7.03
C ASP A 25 13.14 14.23 5.56
N ASP A 26 13.90 14.85 4.66
CA ASP A 26 13.72 14.77 3.20
C ASP A 26 13.65 13.31 2.72
N TRP A 27 14.35 12.40 3.39
CA TRP A 27 14.28 10.97 3.11
C TRP A 27 12.89 10.39 3.42
N VAL A 28 12.26 10.80 4.53
CA VAL A 28 10.92 10.34 4.90
C VAL A 28 9.87 10.86 3.93
N LEU A 29 10.01 12.11 3.47
CA LEU A 29 9.14 12.67 2.43
C LEU A 29 9.28 11.91 1.10
N ALA A 30 10.50 11.58 0.70
CA ALA A 30 10.77 10.79 -0.49
C ALA A 30 10.16 9.37 -0.39
N GLU A 31 10.28 8.71 0.76
CA GLU A 31 9.73 7.37 0.97
C GLU A 31 8.20 7.38 1.04
N ALA A 32 7.60 8.39 1.67
CA ALA A 32 6.14 8.60 1.67
C ALA A 32 5.59 8.77 0.25
N ALA A 33 6.25 9.60 -0.57
CA ALA A 33 5.90 9.79 -1.98
C ALA A 33 6.05 8.48 -2.78
N ARG A 34 7.12 7.71 -2.53
CA ARG A 34 7.37 6.40 -3.19
C ARG A 34 6.27 5.39 -2.85
N MET A 35 5.87 5.28 -1.59
CA MET A 35 4.81 4.38 -1.15
C MET A 35 3.46 4.75 -1.75
N MET A 36 3.13 6.05 -1.79
CA MET A 36 1.87 6.53 -2.36
C MET A 36 1.81 6.31 -3.87
N ALA A 37 2.92 6.55 -4.59
CA ALA A 37 3.04 6.22 -6.00
C ALA A 37 2.86 4.73 -6.24
N LEU A 38 3.56 3.86 -5.49
CA LEU A 38 3.41 2.41 -5.59
C LEU A 38 1.96 1.98 -5.37
N TYR A 39 1.27 2.54 -4.38
CA TYR A 39 -0.12 2.18 -4.10
C TYR A 39 -1.09 2.61 -5.21
N LEU A 40 -0.87 3.78 -5.81
CA LEU A 40 -1.70 4.30 -6.90
C LEU A 40 -1.43 3.59 -8.24
N THR A 41 -0.19 3.17 -8.48
CA THR A 41 0.23 2.52 -9.74
C THR A 41 0.15 1.00 -9.68
N THR A 42 0.06 0.40 -8.49
CA THR A 42 -0.16 -1.03 -8.35
C THR A 42 -1.67 -1.27 -8.46
N PRO A 43 -2.19 -1.80 -9.58
CA PRO A 43 -3.58 -2.21 -9.62
C PRO A 43 -3.82 -3.17 -8.45
N PRO A 44 -4.94 -3.04 -7.72
CA PRO A 44 -5.24 -3.96 -6.64
C PRO A 44 -5.14 -5.36 -7.23
N LYS A 45 -4.24 -6.18 -6.69
CA LYS A 45 -4.14 -7.58 -7.09
C LYS A 45 -5.55 -8.13 -6.90
N ALA A 46 -6.24 -8.39 -8.00
CA ALA A 46 -7.47 -9.16 -7.95
C ALA A 46 -7.06 -10.43 -7.19
N GLU A 47 -7.69 -10.67 -6.05
CA GLU A 47 -7.70 -12.00 -5.48
C GLU A 47 -8.29 -12.86 -6.60
N ASN A 48 -7.43 -13.50 -7.40
CA ASN A 48 -7.90 -14.48 -8.36
C ASN A 48 -8.70 -15.49 -7.55
N PRO A 49 -10.01 -15.68 -7.81
CA PRO A 49 -10.70 -16.87 -7.34
C PRO A 49 -10.27 -18.04 -8.25
N SER A 50 -9.00 -18.39 -8.20
CA SER A 50 -8.47 -19.67 -8.67
C SER A 50 -7.57 -20.11 -7.54
N GLU A 51 -7.96 -21.07 -6.71
CA GLU A 51 -8.26 -22.43 -7.17
C GLU A 51 -9.59 -22.95 -6.60
N ASN A 52 -10.66 -22.89 -7.39
CA ASN A 52 -11.66 -23.94 -7.36
C ASN A 52 -11.16 -25.01 -8.34
N PRO A 53 -10.83 -26.24 -7.92
CA PRO A 53 -10.56 -27.32 -8.86
C PRO A 53 -11.91 -27.79 -9.45
N SER A 54 -12.27 -27.26 -10.60
CA SER A 54 -13.12 -27.91 -11.60
C SER A 54 -12.26 -27.88 -12.87
N GLU A 55 -11.95 -28.99 -13.55
CA GLU A 55 -12.80 -30.04 -14.14
C GLU A 55 -11.91 -31.32 -14.35
N GLU A 56 -12.36 -32.54 -14.00
CA GLU A 56 -12.87 -33.64 -14.88
C GLU A 56 -11.90 -34.11 -16.00
N PRO A 57 -11.76 -35.44 -16.34
CA PRO A 57 -12.86 -36.27 -16.84
C PRO A 57 -12.81 -37.79 -16.54
N THR A 58 -13.95 -38.43 -16.84
CA THR A 58 -14.25 -39.86 -17.07
C THR A 58 -13.12 -40.85 -17.39
N ALA A 59 -13.16 -42.01 -16.73
CA ALA A 59 -12.85 -43.33 -17.31
C ALA A 59 -13.84 -44.37 -16.78
#